data_AF-A0A0D2H444-F1
#
_entry.id   AF-A0A0D2H444-F1
#
_cell.length_a   1.000
_cell.length_b   1.000
_cell.length_c   1.000
_cell.angle_alpha   90.00
_cell.angle_beta   90.00
_cell.angle_gamma   90.00
#
_symmetry.space_group_name_H-M   'P 1'
#
loop_
_entity.id
_entity.type
_entity.pdbx_description
1 polymer ?
#
loop_
_entity_poly.entity_id
_entity_poly.type
_entity_poly.pdbx_seq_one_letter_code
_entity_poly.pdbx_strand_id
1 'polypeptide(L)'
;MVYVECVKIRATGLLYANKRFYKEFIHFLREMFVLGFHIDPSAPSTAVKLINSDNSQWGNDCTIDTPPHPDYGMLDRMPVDRFRGIRILIDAPDVTDPGQLFRVRHRESRGWRLRGAWNRSVPNYSSWDAVTKTASIRHEGSNSDLGIILRPFSRIRYADAVTIELRRNAPRERPVNNLKANLVKSCRKRSFGLDLRPEAEWNDDDTLALEDALHVWLDYLLDDMGGPTAALLRRDRFKFWCSGYEYQGGRHFHGFVLDDREIGSAEGYLDEELFDHIKQTCHDRFMSAREHTSAPPGFWFSSHELKRLGWLAEVGEEDTFWETRYPAGIEPKSRNHSWIDTAAQQQPIDTRFRLEPPEHDVDTPACQIFPPYIGGCPSCNLGDRKNKLLIMLQNNHLRNILFHFNARPEEARLLGPIVE
;
A
#
# COMPACT_ATOMS: atom_id res chain seq x y z
N MET A 1 39.29 -20.08 15.18
CA MET A 1 39.75 -20.17 13.78
C MET A 1 38.61 -20.52 12.83
N VAL A 2 37.91 -21.65 13.02
CA VAL A 2 36.67 -22.00 12.25
C VAL A 2 35.65 -20.86 12.26
N TYR A 3 35.47 -20.19 13.40
CA TYR A 3 34.53 -19.09 13.58
C TYR A 3 34.81 -17.83 12.73
N VAL A 4 36.08 -17.45 12.56
CA VAL A 4 36.45 -16.30 11.71
C VAL A 4 36.22 -16.64 10.25
N GLU A 5 36.48 -17.89 9.87
CA GLU A 5 36.20 -18.33 8.51
C GLU A 5 34.71 -18.47 8.23
N CYS A 6 33.89 -19.00 9.14
CA CYS A 6 32.42 -19.03 8.97
C CYS A 6 31.81 -17.64 8.73
N VAL A 7 32.34 -16.61 9.40
CA VAL A 7 31.94 -15.20 9.18
C VAL A 7 32.43 -14.70 7.81
N LYS A 8 33.68 -14.97 7.44
CA LYS A 8 34.24 -14.59 6.12
C LYS A 8 33.53 -15.25 4.95
N ILE A 9 33.19 -16.54 5.06
CA ILE A 9 32.51 -17.30 3.99
C ILE A 9 30.98 -17.15 4.04
N ARG A 10 30.44 -16.32 4.96
CA ARG A 10 29.00 -16.07 5.12
C ARG A 10 28.17 -17.35 5.25
N ALA A 11 28.70 -18.36 5.94
CA ALA A 11 27.99 -19.63 6.16
C ALA A 11 26.96 -19.51 7.29
N THR A 12 26.04 -18.55 7.20
CA THR A 12 24.96 -18.33 8.18
C THR A 12 24.06 -19.56 8.33
N GLY A 13 23.91 -20.37 7.27
CA GLY A 13 23.24 -21.67 7.32
C GLY A 13 23.82 -22.64 8.37
N LEU A 14 25.14 -22.65 8.57
CA LEU A 14 25.79 -23.46 9.61
C LEU A 14 25.52 -22.93 11.02
N LEU A 15 25.33 -21.61 11.16
CA LEU A 15 24.94 -20.99 12.44
C LEU A 15 23.47 -21.27 12.76
N TYR A 16 22.58 -21.31 11.76
CA TYR A 16 21.18 -21.71 11.94
C TYR A 16 21.02 -23.15 12.44
N ALA A 17 21.94 -24.06 12.06
CA ALA A 17 21.96 -25.44 12.56
C ALA A 17 22.23 -25.53 14.07
N ASN A 18 22.75 -24.48 14.71
CA ASN A 18 22.98 -24.43 16.15
C ASN A 18 22.50 -23.10 16.76
N LYS A 19 21.32 -23.14 17.39
CA LYS A 19 20.65 -21.98 18.02
C LYS A 19 21.52 -21.25 19.05
N ARG A 20 22.45 -21.93 19.73
CA ARG A 20 23.35 -21.32 20.71
C ARG A 20 24.42 -20.49 20.00
N PHE A 21 25.08 -21.05 18.99
CA PHE A 21 26.03 -20.30 18.17
C PHE A 21 25.37 -19.15 17.43
N TYR A 22 24.17 -19.33 16.88
CA TYR A 22 23.43 -18.22 16.28
C TYR A 22 23.25 -17.05 17.27
N LYS A 23 22.83 -17.32 18.52
CA LYS A 23 22.67 -16.28 19.56
C LYS A 23 24.00 -15.63 19.95
N GLU A 24 25.09 -16.40 20.05
CA GLU A 24 26.44 -15.92 20.37
C GLU A 24 27.09 -15.15 19.21
N PHE A 25 26.63 -15.32 17.97
CA PHE A 25 27.23 -14.68 16.79
C PHE A 25 26.38 -13.59 16.15
N ILE A 26 25.07 -13.55 16.41
CA ILE A 26 24.15 -12.61 15.75
C ILE A 26 24.54 -11.15 15.98
N HIS A 27 25.18 -10.82 17.11
CA HIS A 27 25.65 -9.47 17.41
C HIS A 27 26.92 -9.08 16.63
N PHE A 28 27.74 -10.05 16.20
CA PHE A 28 28.88 -9.83 15.31
C PHE A 28 28.47 -9.85 13.83
N LEU A 29 27.40 -10.59 13.49
CA LEU A 29 26.83 -10.63 12.14
C LEU A 29 25.95 -9.43 11.83
N ARG A 30 25.34 -8.80 12.84
CA ARG A 30 24.70 -7.49 12.73
C ARG A 30 25.76 -6.40 12.53
N GLU A 31 26.44 -6.42 11.37
CA GLU A 31 26.87 -5.16 10.77
C GLU A 31 25.65 -4.23 10.75
N MET A 32 25.83 -2.95 11.08
CA MET A 32 24.73 -2.03 11.40
C MET A 32 23.91 -1.63 10.17
N PHE A 33 23.32 -2.61 9.47
CA PHE A 33 22.48 -2.38 8.32
C PHE A 33 21.21 -1.71 8.80
N VAL A 34 21.13 -0.42 8.50
CA VAL A 34 19.95 0.41 8.70
C VAL A 34 19.32 0.58 7.32
N LEU A 35 18.14 -0.01 7.13
CA LEU A 35 17.38 0.19 5.91
C LEU A 35 16.74 1.57 5.99
N GLY A 36 17.20 2.48 5.14
CA GLY A 36 16.64 3.82 5.04
C GLY A 36 15.59 3.91 3.94
N PHE A 37 14.49 4.60 4.23
CA PHE A 37 13.49 5.00 3.24
C PHE A 37 13.52 6.52 3.12
N HIS A 38 13.80 7.03 1.92
CA HIS A 38 13.64 8.44 1.59
C HIS A 38 12.36 8.61 0.77
N ILE A 39 11.35 9.16 1.43
CA ILE A 39 10.08 9.54 0.85
C ILE A 39 10.17 11.04 0.58
N ASP A 40 10.28 11.40 -0.69
CA ASP A 40 10.25 12.80 -1.11
C ASP A 40 8.95 13.07 -1.84
N PRO A 41 7.85 13.50 -1.17
CA PRO A 41 6.55 13.69 -1.80
C PRO A 41 6.49 14.66 -2.97
N SER A 42 7.61 15.26 -3.38
CA SER A 42 7.73 16.09 -4.58
C SER A 42 8.43 15.39 -5.76
N ALA A 43 8.99 14.20 -5.56
CA ALA A 43 9.77 13.48 -6.57
C ALA A 43 8.92 13.20 -7.83
N PRO A 44 9.50 13.17 -9.04
CA PRO A 44 8.74 12.87 -10.25
C PRO A 44 8.27 11.40 -10.33
N SER A 45 8.77 10.53 -9.47
CA SER A 45 8.36 9.12 -9.39
C SER A 45 7.72 8.83 -8.04
N THR A 46 6.76 7.90 -8.03
CA THR A 46 6.21 7.26 -6.82
C THR A 46 7.24 6.39 -6.09
N ALA A 47 8.40 6.17 -6.72
CA ALA A 47 9.51 5.43 -6.16
C ALA A 47 9.94 5.94 -4.78
N VAL A 48 9.85 5.07 -3.77
CA VAL A 48 10.51 5.30 -2.48
C VAL A 48 11.97 4.92 -2.61
N LYS A 49 12.88 5.86 -2.38
CA LYS A 49 14.31 5.60 -2.47
C LYS A 49 14.79 4.85 -1.24
N LEU A 50 15.55 3.78 -1.45
CA LEU A 50 16.26 3.07 -0.41
C LEU A 50 17.64 3.70 -0.21
N ILE A 51 17.95 4.06 1.03
CA ILE A 51 19.20 4.73 1.40
C ILE A 51 19.90 3.97 2.53
N ASN A 52 21.23 4.08 2.55
CA ASN A 52 22.08 3.61 3.63
C ASN A 52 22.09 4.60 4.81
N SER A 53 22.77 4.23 5.89
CA SER A 53 22.94 5.07 7.09
C SER A 53 23.60 6.43 6.82
N ASP A 54 24.38 6.56 5.75
CA ASP A 54 25.08 7.78 5.32
C ASP A 54 24.32 8.61 4.27
N ASN A 55 23.06 8.25 3.98
CA ASN A 55 22.23 8.79 2.90
C ASN A 55 22.68 8.43 1.47
N SER A 56 23.69 7.57 1.31
CA SER A 56 24.01 7.03 -0.01
C SER A 56 22.89 6.09 -0.47
N GLN A 57 22.70 6.01 -1.78
CA GLN A 57 21.72 5.14 -2.40
C GLN A 57 22.07 3.66 -2.17
N TRP A 58 21.07 2.82 -1.83
CA TRP A 58 21.30 1.40 -1.55
C TRP A 58 21.32 0.56 -2.82
N GLY A 59 22.46 -0.06 -3.14
CA GLY A 59 22.60 -0.93 -4.32
C GLY A 59 22.55 -0.19 -5.66
N ASN A 60 22.32 -0.92 -6.76
CA ASN A 60 22.15 -0.36 -8.11
C ASN A 60 20.66 -0.14 -8.47
N ASP A 61 19.75 -0.94 -7.87
CA ASP A 61 18.29 -0.81 -7.97
C ASP A 61 17.74 -0.42 -6.59
N CYS A 62 17.42 0.85 -6.43
CA CYS A 62 17.36 1.49 -5.10
C CYS A 62 16.04 2.20 -4.88
N THR A 63 15.06 1.82 -5.66
CA THR A 63 13.75 2.44 -5.70
C THR A 63 12.74 1.33 -5.56
N ILE A 64 11.95 1.41 -4.49
CA ILE A 64 10.69 0.69 -4.41
C ILE A 64 9.73 1.53 -5.24
N ASP A 65 9.62 1.21 -6.53
CA ASP A 65 8.39 1.58 -7.21
C ASP A 65 7.24 0.89 -6.47
N THR A 66 6.08 1.50 -6.48
CA THR A 66 4.84 0.88 -6.04
C THR A 66 4.12 0.36 -7.26
N PRO A 67 4.62 -0.67 -8.00
CA PRO A 67 3.76 -1.33 -8.95
C PRO A 67 2.54 -1.87 -8.20
N PRO A 68 1.45 -2.15 -8.92
CA PRO A 68 0.27 -2.79 -8.34
C PRO A 68 0.59 -4.16 -7.70
N HIS A 69 1.78 -4.70 -8.00
CA HIS A 69 2.30 -5.95 -7.47
C HIS A 69 3.61 -5.69 -6.73
N PRO A 70 3.75 -6.20 -5.49
CA PRO A 70 5.03 -6.14 -4.79
C PRO A 70 6.12 -6.89 -5.58
N ASP A 71 7.24 -6.22 -5.85
CA ASP A 71 8.45 -6.87 -6.35
C ASP A 71 9.17 -7.57 -5.18
N TYR A 72 8.97 -8.87 -5.07
CA TYR A 72 9.62 -9.69 -4.04
C TYR A 72 11.11 -9.94 -4.32
N GLY A 73 11.58 -9.76 -5.55
CA GLY A 73 12.98 -9.99 -5.91
C GLY A 73 13.95 -9.05 -5.18
N MET A 74 13.45 -7.89 -4.75
CA MET A 74 14.20 -6.98 -3.90
C MET A 74 14.46 -7.57 -2.50
N LEU A 75 13.49 -8.28 -1.92
CA LEU A 75 13.62 -8.87 -0.58
C LEU A 75 14.71 -9.95 -0.53
N ASP A 76 14.84 -10.73 -1.61
CA ASP A 76 15.88 -11.76 -1.73
C ASP A 76 17.30 -11.18 -1.76
N ARG A 77 17.45 -9.91 -2.17
CA ARG A 77 18.72 -9.19 -2.20
C ARG A 77 19.01 -8.44 -0.89
N MET A 78 18.03 -8.30 0.00
CA MET A 78 18.22 -7.60 1.26
C MET A 78 18.97 -8.49 2.26
N PRO A 79 20.03 -7.96 2.93
CA PRO A 79 20.74 -8.70 3.97
C PRO A 79 19.93 -8.72 5.27
N VAL A 80 18.81 -9.44 5.27
CA VAL A 80 17.85 -9.51 6.38
C VAL A 80 18.47 -10.03 7.67
N ASP A 81 19.50 -10.87 7.56
CA ASP A 81 20.30 -11.39 8.67
C ASP A 81 21.14 -10.31 9.37
N ARG A 82 21.42 -9.21 8.66
CA ARG A 82 22.18 -8.05 9.16
C ARG A 82 21.30 -6.89 9.59
N PHE A 83 19.99 -6.99 9.41
CA PHE A 83 19.05 -5.92 9.68
C PHE A 83 19.06 -5.50 11.15
N ARG A 84 19.44 -4.23 11.38
CA ARG A 84 19.49 -3.61 12.70
C ARG A 84 18.29 -2.70 12.94
N GLY A 85 17.92 -1.91 11.96
CA GLY A 85 16.86 -0.92 12.16
C GLY A 85 16.40 -0.28 10.89
N ILE A 86 15.40 0.59 11.04
CA ILE A 86 14.82 1.36 9.95
C ILE A 86 15.02 2.84 10.19
N ARG A 87 15.36 3.55 9.13
CA ARG A 87 15.43 5.01 9.11
C ARG A 87 14.42 5.51 8.10
N ILE A 88 13.59 6.47 8.48
CA ILE A 88 12.58 7.04 7.59
C ILE A 88 12.88 8.54 7.49
N LEU A 89 13.24 8.98 6.29
CA LEU A 89 13.46 10.37 5.93
C LEU A 89 12.30 10.83 5.06
N ILE A 90 11.56 11.85 5.52
CA ILE A 90 10.37 12.34 4.82
C ILE A 90 10.53 13.82 4.53
N ASP A 91 10.40 14.21 3.26
CA ASP A 91 10.31 15.61 2.85
C ASP A 91 8.86 16.12 2.89
N ALA A 92 8.69 17.45 2.95
CA ALA A 92 7.36 18.06 3.03
C ALA A 92 6.64 17.95 1.68
N PRO A 93 5.35 17.54 1.66
CA PRO A 93 4.50 17.71 0.49
C PRO A 93 4.20 19.20 0.25
N ASP A 94 3.86 19.51 -0.99
CA ASP A 94 3.31 20.78 -1.44
C ASP A 94 1.85 20.88 -1.01
N VAL A 95 1.50 21.96 -0.33
CA VAL A 95 0.12 22.20 0.16
C VAL A 95 -0.86 22.47 -0.97
N THR A 96 -0.37 22.89 -2.14
CA THR A 96 -1.21 23.25 -3.30
C THR A 96 -1.54 22.05 -4.20
N ASP A 97 -0.89 20.91 -3.96
CA ASP A 97 -1.12 19.66 -4.69
C ASP A 97 -1.37 18.51 -3.69
N PRO A 98 -2.59 18.39 -3.13
CA PRO A 98 -2.92 17.32 -2.16
C PRO A 98 -2.74 15.92 -2.75
N GLY A 99 -2.74 15.80 -4.09
CA GLY A 99 -2.37 14.59 -4.81
C GLY A 99 -0.98 14.07 -4.42
N GLN A 100 -0.09 14.92 -3.88
CA GLN A 100 1.24 14.53 -3.38
C GLN A 100 1.25 13.50 -2.28
N LEU A 101 0.19 13.43 -1.47
CA LEU A 101 0.09 12.38 -0.46
C LEU A 101 -0.26 11.01 -1.03
N PHE A 102 -0.94 11.02 -2.18
CA PHE A 102 -1.33 9.83 -2.92
C PHE A 102 -0.23 9.41 -3.89
N ARG A 103 0.49 10.40 -4.39
CA ARG A 103 1.65 10.28 -5.27
C ARG A 103 2.54 11.47 -5.04
N VAL A 104 3.55 11.22 -4.27
CA VAL A 104 4.82 11.92 -4.23
C VAL A 104 5.13 12.62 -5.60
N ARG A 105 4.73 13.89 -5.85
CA ARG A 105 4.97 14.73 -7.06
C ARG A 105 4.66 16.24 -6.95
N HIS A 106 5.66 17.09 -7.24
CA HIS A 106 5.64 18.52 -7.65
C HIS A 106 6.24 19.56 -6.66
N ARG A 107 6.91 20.57 -7.23
CA ARG A 107 7.64 21.65 -6.58
C ARG A 107 6.86 22.95 -6.76
N GLU A 108 6.42 23.60 -5.68
CA GLU A 108 6.64 25.02 -5.35
C GLU A 108 5.63 25.55 -4.30
N SER A 109 5.77 25.14 -3.04
CA SER A 109 5.63 25.99 -1.84
C SER A 109 5.81 25.10 -0.60
N ARG A 110 7.04 25.05 -0.07
CA ARG A 110 7.41 24.01 0.90
C ARG A 110 7.22 24.49 2.32
N GLY A 111 6.33 23.83 3.04
CA GLY A 111 6.32 23.87 4.49
C GLY A 111 5.47 22.75 5.04
N TRP A 112 6.00 21.96 5.97
CA TRP A 112 5.23 21.03 6.80
C TRP A 112 4.14 21.71 7.65
N ARG A 113 4.07 23.04 7.58
CA ARG A 113 3.26 23.88 8.44
C ARG A 113 2.40 24.82 7.63
N LEU A 114 1.13 24.85 7.98
CA LEU A 114 0.26 25.99 7.81
C LEU A 114 -0.09 26.49 9.21
N ARG A 115 0.29 27.73 9.55
CA ARG A 115 -0.04 28.38 10.84
C ARG A 115 0.44 27.62 12.10
N GLY A 116 1.56 26.90 12.02
CA GLY A 116 2.19 26.25 13.19
C GLY A 116 1.73 24.80 13.46
N ALA A 117 0.71 24.32 12.76
CA ALA A 117 0.23 22.93 12.82
C ALA A 117 0.77 22.11 11.63
N TRP A 118 0.71 20.78 11.71
CA TRP A 118 0.96 19.91 10.56
C TRP A 118 -0.05 20.17 9.45
N ASN A 119 0.42 20.12 8.21
CA ASN A 119 -0.48 20.11 7.06
C ASN A 119 -1.45 18.93 7.19
N ARG A 120 -2.69 19.22 6.81
CA ARG A 120 -3.80 18.28 6.70
C ARG A 120 -4.43 18.58 5.35
N SER A 121 -3.97 17.91 4.32
CA SER A 121 -4.45 18.09 2.95
C SER A 121 -5.52 17.05 2.57
N VAL A 122 -5.75 16.06 3.44
CA VAL A 122 -6.80 15.05 3.31
C VAL A 122 -7.81 15.20 4.45
N PRO A 123 -9.11 15.22 4.17
CA PRO A 123 -10.13 15.20 5.21
C PRO A 123 -10.09 13.89 5.99
N ASN A 124 -10.49 13.93 7.25
CA ASN A 124 -10.57 12.74 8.08
C ASN A 124 -11.88 12.00 7.77
N TYR A 125 -11.86 10.68 7.64
CA TYR A 125 -13.10 9.91 7.46
C TYR A 125 -14.09 10.12 8.63
N SER A 126 -13.60 10.37 9.85
CA SER A 126 -14.46 10.74 11.01
C SER A 126 -15.12 12.13 10.90
N SER A 127 -14.77 12.92 9.88
CA SER A 127 -15.41 14.20 9.57
C SER A 127 -16.38 14.14 8.39
N TRP A 128 -16.69 12.92 7.95
CA TRP A 128 -17.73 12.65 6.97
C TRP A 128 -19.10 13.13 7.48
N ASP A 129 -19.84 13.78 6.60
CA ASP A 129 -21.21 14.21 6.81
C ASP A 129 -22.09 13.45 5.82
N ALA A 130 -22.90 12.53 6.35
CA ALA A 130 -23.76 11.66 5.56
C ALA A 130 -24.84 12.39 4.77
N VAL A 131 -25.28 13.56 5.25
CA VAL A 131 -26.33 14.36 4.60
C VAL A 131 -25.78 15.01 3.34
N THR A 132 -24.61 15.64 3.46
CA THR A 132 -23.96 16.33 2.33
C THR A 132 -23.15 15.38 1.46
N LYS A 133 -22.84 14.18 1.96
CA LYS A 133 -21.89 13.22 1.36
C LYS A 133 -20.53 13.87 1.09
N THR A 134 -20.05 14.67 2.04
CA THR A 134 -18.75 15.33 1.97
C THR A 134 -17.95 15.14 3.26
N ALA A 135 -16.63 15.24 3.17
CA ALA A 135 -15.78 15.34 4.35
C ALA A 135 -15.03 16.67 4.33
N SER A 136 -15.05 17.36 5.48
CA SER A 136 -14.40 18.65 5.64
C SER A 136 -12.95 18.48 6.08
N ILE A 137 -12.03 19.24 5.50
CA ILE A 137 -10.66 19.30 6.00
C ILE A 137 -10.68 20.06 7.33
N ARG A 138 -10.65 19.31 8.45
CA ARG A 138 -10.55 19.89 9.79
C ARG A 138 -9.09 19.99 10.21
N HIS A 139 -8.65 21.19 10.57
CA HIS A 139 -7.31 21.42 11.09
C HIS A 139 -7.02 20.73 12.44
N GLU A 140 -8.05 20.20 13.12
CA GLU A 140 -7.93 19.57 14.45
C GLU A 140 -8.11 18.03 14.42
N GLY A 141 -8.00 17.39 13.25
CA GLY A 141 -8.21 15.94 13.10
C GLY A 141 -7.01 15.03 13.44
N SER A 142 -7.30 13.74 13.63
CA SER A 142 -6.33 12.66 13.93
C SER A 142 -5.43 12.24 12.74
N ASN A 143 -5.86 12.51 11.51
CA ASN A 143 -5.14 12.12 10.28
C ASN A 143 -4.31 13.29 9.73
N SER A 144 -3.17 13.58 10.36
CA SER A 144 -2.16 14.45 9.73
C SER A 144 -1.55 13.77 8.50
N ASP A 145 -1.09 14.56 7.53
CA ASP A 145 -0.38 14.09 6.33
C ASP A 145 0.79 13.14 6.67
N LEU A 146 1.59 13.53 7.67
CA LEU A 146 2.66 12.69 8.19
C LEU A 146 2.15 11.39 8.82
N GLY A 147 0.99 11.43 9.47
CA GLY A 147 0.36 10.26 10.07
C GLY A 147 -0.08 9.24 9.04
N ILE A 148 -0.59 9.72 7.90
CA ILE A 148 -0.94 8.88 6.75
C ILE A 148 0.33 8.22 6.18
N ILE A 149 1.37 9.01 5.89
CA ILE A 149 2.65 8.51 5.32
C ILE A 149 3.31 7.49 6.26
N LEU A 150 3.25 7.72 7.57
CA LEU A 150 3.87 6.85 8.56
C LEU A 150 3.05 5.59 8.89
N ARG A 151 1.79 5.51 8.46
CA ARG A 151 0.90 4.40 8.83
C ARG A 151 1.43 3.04 8.39
N PRO A 152 1.84 2.80 7.12
CA PRO A 152 2.28 1.46 6.71
C PRO A 152 3.50 0.95 7.51
N PHE A 153 4.30 1.85 8.07
CA PHE A 153 5.45 1.52 8.89
C PHE A 153 5.08 0.92 10.25
N SER A 154 3.82 0.98 10.69
CA SER A 154 3.37 0.27 11.91
C SER A 154 3.36 -1.24 11.76
N ARG A 155 3.55 -1.77 10.55
CA ARG A 155 3.77 -3.20 10.30
C ARG A 155 5.21 -3.67 10.54
N ILE A 156 6.17 -2.75 10.70
CA ILE A 156 7.58 -3.12 10.92
C ILE A 156 7.70 -3.96 12.19
N ARG A 157 8.41 -5.09 12.09
CA ARG A 157 8.77 -5.97 13.21
C ARG A 157 10.26 -6.25 13.21
N TYR A 158 10.77 -6.72 14.34
CA TYR A 158 12.18 -7.15 14.52
C TYR A 158 13.26 -6.08 14.29
N ALA A 159 12.90 -4.81 14.08
CA ALA A 159 13.85 -3.71 14.09
C ALA A 159 14.30 -3.44 15.53
N ASP A 160 15.61 -3.31 15.79
CA ASP A 160 16.08 -2.90 17.11
C ASP A 160 15.81 -1.41 17.37
N ALA A 161 15.73 -0.61 16.29
CA ALA A 161 15.44 0.81 16.36
C ALA A 161 14.71 1.29 15.10
N VAL A 162 13.80 2.25 15.28
CA VAL A 162 13.19 3.04 14.21
C VAL A 162 13.51 4.51 14.45
N THR A 163 14.14 5.14 13.48
CA THR A 163 14.47 6.58 13.53
C THR A 163 13.68 7.32 12.47
N ILE A 164 12.88 8.30 12.88
CA ILE A 164 12.07 9.13 11.98
C ILE A 164 12.65 10.53 11.97
N GLU A 165 13.33 10.86 10.87
CA GLU A 165 13.97 12.14 10.68
C GLU A 165 13.05 13.08 9.92
N LEU A 166 12.68 14.16 10.59
CA LEU A 166 11.88 15.24 10.02
C LEU A 166 12.75 16.50 9.96
N ARG A 167 12.48 17.38 9.00
CA ARG A 167 13.19 18.67 8.90
C ARG A 167 13.05 19.48 10.21
N ARG A 168 14.05 20.31 10.52
CA ARG A 168 14.16 21.06 11.80
C ARG A 168 12.92 21.88 12.16
N ASN A 169 12.09 22.22 11.19
CA ASN A 169 10.84 22.97 11.34
C ASN A 169 9.59 22.07 11.38
N ALA A 170 9.68 20.78 11.70
CA ALA A 170 8.51 19.91 11.91
C ALA A 170 7.70 20.34 13.16
N PRO A 171 6.35 20.50 13.09
CA PRO A 171 5.52 20.74 14.28
C PRO A 171 5.66 19.64 15.33
N ARG A 172 5.48 20.01 16.60
CA ARG A 172 5.34 19.06 17.70
C ARG A 172 3.87 18.92 18.02
N GLU A 173 3.21 17.94 17.43
CA GLU A 173 1.83 17.61 17.75
C GLU A 173 1.75 16.27 18.48
N ARG A 174 0.85 16.18 19.46
CA ARG A 174 0.63 14.97 20.25
C ARG A 174 0.30 13.74 19.40
N PRO A 175 -0.59 13.79 18.38
CA PRO A 175 -0.88 12.63 17.53
C PRO A 175 0.35 12.08 16.81
N VAL A 176 1.21 12.94 16.27
CA VAL A 176 2.45 12.51 15.60
C VAL A 176 3.43 11.90 16.60
N ASN A 177 3.57 12.49 17.80
CA ASN A 177 4.42 11.91 18.84
C ASN A 177 3.90 10.56 19.32
N ASN A 178 2.58 10.40 19.45
CA ASN A 178 1.95 9.12 19.77
C ASN A 178 2.23 8.09 18.68
N LEU A 179 2.09 8.47 17.40
CA LEU A 179 2.42 7.58 16.28
C LEU A 179 3.89 7.16 16.30
N LYS A 180 4.83 8.08 16.54
CA LYS A 180 6.25 7.74 16.70
C LYS A 180 6.48 6.76 17.84
N ALA A 181 5.85 6.99 19.00
CA ALA A 181 5.94 6.09 20.14
C ALA A 181 5.35 4.71 19.80
N ASN A 182 4.24 4.67 19.07
CA ASN A 182 3.61 3.44 18.62
C ASN A 182 4.51 2.70 17.63
N LEU A 183 5.12 3.37 16.65
CA LEU A 183 6.07 2.75 15.71
C LEU A 183 7.25 2.10 16.46
N VAL A 184 7.79 2.77 17.48
CA VAL A 184 8.85 2.20 18.33
C VAL A 184 8.32 0.99 19.12
N LYS A 185 7.10 1.08 19.70
CA LYS A 185 6.46 -0.04 20.39
C LYS A 185 6.12 -1.21 19.47
N SER A 186 5.84 -0.95 18.20
CA SER A 186 5.51 -1.93 17.17
C SER A 186 6.73 -2.74 16.74
N CYS A 187 7.95 -2.29 17.04
CA CYS A 187 9.21 -3.01 16.77
C CYS A 187 9.41 -4.28 17.63
N ARG A 188 8.33 -4.94 18.04
CA ARG A 188 8.34 -6.17 18.83
C ARG A 188 9.10 -7.27 18.08
N LYS A 189 9.66 -8.20 18.85
CA LYS A 189 10.30 -9.43 18.33
C LYS A 189 9.25 -10.50 17.99
N ARG A 190 8.14 -10.08 17.38
CA ARG A 190 7.03 -10.93 16.95
C ARG A 190 6.62 -10.49 15.56
N SER A 191 6.30 -11.42 14.66
CA SER A 191 5.85 -11.06 13.31
C SER A 191 4.48 -10.38 13.32
N PHE A 192 4.22 -9.55 12.31
CA PHE A 192 2.94 -8.88 12.15
C PHE A 192 1.86 -9.89 11.82
N GLY A 193 0.65 -9.66 12.31
CA GLY A 193 -0.51 -10.55 12.17
C GLY A 193 -0.57 -11.64 13.26
N LEU A 194 0.25 -11.57 14.29
CA LEU A 194 0.27 -12.56 15.37
C LEU A 194 -0.21 -12.00 16.69
N ASP A 195 0.00 -10.70 16.93
CA ASP A 195 -0.52 -10.06 18.12
C ASP A 195 -1.99 -9.66 17.92
N LEU A 196 -2.90 -10.62 18.09
CA LEU A 196 -4.34 -10.44 17.92
C LEU A 196 -5.10 -10.31 19.26
N ARG A 197 -4.36 -10.07 20.35
CA ARG A 197 -4.93 -9.97 21.70
C ARG A 197 -5.83 -8.73 21.79
N PRO A 198 -7.11 -8.88 22.15
CA PRO A 198 -8.05 -7.76 22.18
C PRO A 198 -7.71 -6.72 23.25
N GLU A 199 -6.96 -7.08 24.30
CA GLU A 199 -6.56 -6.15 25.36
C GLU A 199 -5.34 -5.30 24.98
N ALA A 200 -4.61 -5.67 23.92
CA ALA A 200 -3.47 -4.90 23.47
C ALA A 200 -3.94 -3.69 22.65
N GLU A 201 -3.71 -2.49 23.17
CA GLU A 201 -3.93 -1.26 22.42
C GLU A 201 -3.11 -1.30 21.11
N TRP A 202 -3.77 -1.12 19.97
CA TRP A 202 -3.17 -1.21 18.63
C TRP A 202 -2.54 -2.58 18.37
N ASN A 203 -3.33 -3.64 18.58
CA ASN A 203 -2.93 -4.98 18.18
C ASN A 203 -2.77 -5.04 16.63
N ASP A 204 -2.29 -6.17 16.11
CA ASP A 204 -2.01 -6.30 14.67
C ASP A 204 -3.28 -6.21 13.81
N ASP A 205 -4.43 -6.62 14.36
CA ASP A 205 -5.75 -6.50 13.72
C ASP A 205 -6.17 -5.04 13.63
N ASP A 206 -6.16 -4.31 14.75
CA ASP A 206 -6.44 -2.88 14.81
C ASP A 206 -5.54 -2.07 13.87
N THR A 207 -4.26 -2.42 13.86
CA THR A 207 -3.27 -1.77 13.01
C THR A 207 -3.58 -1.99 11.54
N LEU A 208 -3.94 -3.22 11.16
CA LEU A 208 -4.30 -3.58 9.79
C LEU A 208 -5.61 -2.90 9.38
N ALA A 209 -6.65 -3.00 10.20
CA ALA A 209 -7.97 -2.46 9.93
C ALA A 209 -7.96 -0.94 9.78
N LEU A 210 -7.19 -0.22 10.61
CA LEU A 210 -7.01 1.22 10.45
C LEU A 210 -6.22 1.58 9.18
N GLU A 211 -5.22 0.78 8.82
CA GLU A 211 -4.48 0.99 7.57
C GLU A 211 -5.34 0.72 6.34
N ASP A 212 -6.16 -0.32 6.38
CA ASP A 212 -7.05 -0.72 5.30
C ASP A 212 -8.21 0.29 5.15
N ALA A 213 -8.76 0.79 6.27
CA ALA A 213 -9.69 1.92 6.28
C ALA A 213 -9.09 3.19 5.65
N LEU A 214 -7.82 3.48 5.94
CA LEU A 214 -7.11 4.57 5.29
C LEU A 214 -6.92 4.31 3.79
N HIS A 215 -6.60 3.08 3.36
CA HIS A 215 -6.47 2.76 1.94
C HIS A 215 -7.77 3.00 1.18
N VAL A 216 -8.90 2.46 1.66
CA VAL A 216 -10.20 2.63 0.98
C VAL A 216 -10.66 4.09 1.01
N TRP A 217 -10.41 4.80 2.12
CA TRP A 217 -10.73 6.22 2.23
C TRP A 217 -9.93 7.08 1.27
N LEU A 218 -8.62 6.83 1.16
CA LEU A 218 -7.74 7.53 0.24
C LEU A 218 -8.14 7.24 -1.22
N ASP A 219 -8.38 5.99 -1.56
CA ASP A 219 -8.83 5.64 -2.91
C ASP A 219 -10.18 6.27 -3.27
N TYR A 220 -11.11 6.39 -2.30
CA TYR A 220 -12.35 7.15 -2.47
C TYR A 220 -12.08 8.63 -2.78
N LEU A 221 -11.28 9.31 -1.95
CA LEU A 221 -11.00 10.74 -2.11
C LEU A 221 -10.29 11.07 -3.43
N LEU A 222 -9.56 10.12 -4.01
CA LEU A 222 -8.91 10.26 -5.32
C LEU A 222 -9.88 10.66 -6.43
N ASP A 223 -11.15 10.28 -6.32
CA ASP A 223 -12.17 10.64 -7.31
C ASP A 223 -12.47 12.13 -7.34
N ASP A 224 -12.48 12.79 -6.18
CA ASP A 224 -12.86 14.19 -6.05
C ASP A 224 -11.66 15.14 -5.98
N MET A 225 -10.45 14.63 -5.72
CA MET A 225 -9.28 15.49 -5.61
C MET A 225 -8.92 16.20 -6.92
N GLY A 226 -8.71 17.51 -6.81
CA GLY A 226 -8.14 18.31 -7.89
C GLY A 226 -6.61 18.18 -7.97
N GLY A 227 -6.05 18.77 -9.02
CA GLY A 227 -4.61 18.86 -9.23
C GLY A 227 -4.06 17.87 -10.25
N PRO A 228 -2.91 18.19 -10.87
CA PRO A 228 -2.32 17.39 -11.93
C PRO A 228 -1.90 15.99 -11.43
N THR A 229 -1.43 15.90 -10.20
CA THR A 229 -1.00 14.62 -9.61
C THR A 229 -2.17 13.68 -9.38
N ALA A 230 -3.28 14.18 -8.81
CA ALA A 230 -4.50 13.40 -8.64
C ALA A 230 -5.07 12.93 -10.00
N ALA A 231 -5.01 13.80 -11.02
CA ALA A 231 -5.46 13.44 -12.36
C ALA A 231 -4.65 12.28 -12.96
N LEU A 232 -3.32 12.32 -12.84
CA LEU A 232 -2.45 11.24 -13.31
C LEU A 232 -2.62 9.96 -12.51
N LEU A 233 -2.85 10.06 -11.20
CA LEU A 233 -3.15 8.91 -10.35
C LEU A 233 -4.46 8.22 -10.74
N ARG A 234 -5.52 8.98 -10.98
CA ARG A 234 -6.78 8.42 -11.48
C ARG A 234 -6.57 7.66 -12.78
N ARG A 235 -5.82 8.25 -13.72
CA ARG A 235 -5.46 7.59 -14.98
C ARG A 235 -4.68 6.30 -14.74
N ASP A 236 -3.62 6.37 -13.93
CA ASP A 236 -2.76 5.21 -13.65
C ASP A 236 -3.57 4.09 -12.95
N ARG A 237 -4.52 4.43 -12.07
CA ARG A 237 -5.43 3.47 -11.45
C ARG A 237 -6.23 2.66 -12.48
N PHE A 238 -6.74 3.30 -13.54
CA PHE A 238 -7.43 2.56 -14.62
C PHE A 238 -6.45 1.83 -15.54
N LYS A 239 -5.26 2.40 -15.77
CA LYS A 239 -4.20 1.74 -16.54
C LYS A 239 -3.78 0.41 -15.93
N PHE A 240 -3.72 0.35 -14.61
CA PHE A 240 -3.23 -0.81 -13.89
C PHE A 240 -4.34 -1.64 -13.25
N TRP A 241 -5.58 -1.47 -13.70
CA TRP A 241 -6.74 -2.14 -13.13
C TRP A 241 -6.77 -3.63 -13.50
N CYS A 242 -6.54 -4.53 -12.56
CA CYS A 242 -6.51 -5.97 -12.81
C CYS A 242 -7.19 -6.78 -11.70
N SER A 243 -7.33 -8.09 -11.90
CA SER A 243 -7.90 -9.00 -10.89
C SER A 243 -7.15 -8.97 -9.55
N GLY A 244 -5.83 -8.77 -9.61
CA GLY A 244 -4.99 -8.60 -8.43
C GLY A 244 -5.31 -7.31 -7.68
N TYR A 245 -5.45 -6.19 -8.40
CA TYR A 245 -5.86 -4.91 -7.82
C TYR A 245 -7.23 -5.02 -7.13
N GLU A 246 -8.22 -5.62 -7.80
CA GLU A 246 -9.56 -5.83 -7.24
C GLU A 246 -9.56 -6.72 -6.01
N TYR A 247 -8.80 -7.82 -6.05
CA TYR A 247 -8.66 -8.70 -4.90
C TYR A 247 -8.04 -7.98 -3.70
N GLN A 248 -6.98 -7.17 -3.92
CA GLN A 248 -6.39 -6.39 -2.83
C GLN A 248 -7.36 -5.32 -2.33
N GLY A 249 -8.05 -4.62 -3.23
CA GLY A 249 -9.11 -3.68 -2.86
C GLY A 249 -10.14 -4.34 -1.96
N GLY A 250 -10.67 -5.49 -2.38
CA GLY A 250 -11.62 -6.27 -1.59
C GLY A 250 -11.13 -6.74 -0.24
N ARG A 251 -9.86 -7.15 -0.18
CA ARG A 251 -9.20 -7.44 1.08
C ARG A 251 -9.14 -6.21 2.00
N HIS A 252 -8.89 -5.02 1.48
CA HIS A 252 -8.91 -3.81 2.30
C HIS A 252 -10.33 -3.48 2.81
N PHE A 253 -11.37 -3.76 2.02
CA PHE A 253 -12.75 -3.54 2.47
C PHE A 253 -13.16 -4.53 3.57
N HIS A 254 -12.93 -5.82 3.35
CA HIS A 254 -13.52 -6.91 4.14
C HIS A 254 -12.51 -7.68 4.99
N GLY A 255 -11.26 -7.25 5.01
CA GLY A 255 -10.20 -7.97 5.69
C GLY A 255 -10.05 -9.42 5.21
N PHE A 256 -9.89 -10.32 6.16
CA PHE A 256 -9.97 -11.77 5.94
C PHE A 256 -10.42 -12.48 7.22
N VAL A 257 -10.99 -13.68 7.08
CA VAL A 257 -11.41 -14.50 8.23
C VAL A 257 -10.26 -15.39 8.71
N LEU A 258 -10.04 -15.44 10.03
CA LEU A 258 -9.15 -16.37 10.72
C LEU A 258 -9.83 -16.83 12.01
N ASP A 259 -10.06 -18.14 12.15
CA ASP A 259 -10.72 -18.75 13.33
C ASP A 259 -12.06 -18.06 13.67
N ASP A 260 -12.93 -17.89 12.68
CA ASP A 260 -14.23 -17.20 12.76
C ASP A 260 -14.16 -15.71 13.15
N ARG A 261 -12.96 -15.12 13.18
CA ARG A 261 -12.76 -13.69 13.40
C ARG A 261 -12.34 -13.00 12.10
N GLU A 262 -12.99 -11.88 11.81
CA GLU A 262 -12.58 -10.98 10.75
C GLU A 262 -11.37 -10.16 11.20
N ILE A 263 -10.33 -10.10 10.37
CA ILE A 263 -9.09 -9.39 10.66
C ILE A 263 -8.81 -8.37 9.57
N GLY A 264 -8.56 -7.13 9.97
CA GLY A 264 -8.10 -6.08 9.06
C GLY A 264 -9.19 -5.39 8.25
N SER A 265 -10.46 -5.60 8.58
CA SER A 265 -11.57 -5.00 7.83
C SER A 265 -11.66 -3.49 8.04
N ALA A 266 -11.81 -2.75 6.95
CA ALA A 266 -12.06 -1.31 7.02
C ALA A 266 -13.41 -0.99 7.69
N GLU A 267 -14.37 -1.93 7.64
CA GLU A 267 -15.69 -1.80 8.27
C GLU A 267 -15.60 -1.51 9.77
N GLY A 268 -14.60 -2.06 10.47
CA GLY A 268 -14.42 -1.82 11.90
C GLY A 268 -13.99 -0.40 12.27
N TYR A 269 -13.59 0.43 11.30
CA TYR A 269 -13.04 1.78 11.51
C TYR A 269 -13.79 2.89 10.76
N LEU A 270 -14.63 2.52 9.80
CA LEU A 270 -15.47 3.44 9.06
C LEU A 270 -16.90 3.36 9.60
N ASP A 271 -17.59 4.50 9.61
CA ASP A 271 -19.03 4.51 9.85
C ASP A 271 -19.75 3.69 8.77
N GLU A 272 -20.81 2.95 9.14
CA GLU A 272 -21.51 2.02 8.24
C GLU A 272 -22.01 2.73 6.97
N GLU A 273 -22.59 3.92 7.10
CA GLU A 273 -23.08 4.70 5.96
C GLU A 273 -21.94 5.17 5.07
N LEU A 274 -20.80 5.55 5.66
CA LEU A 274 -19.60 5.92 4.92
C LEU A 274 -19.01 4.73 4.18
N PHE A 275 -18.91 3.57 4.84
CA PHE A 275 -18.39 2.35 4.26
C PHE A 275 -19.20 1.92 3.03
N ASP A 276 -20.52 1.90 3.14
CA ASP A 276 -21.42 1.59 2.03
C ASP A 276 -21.33 2.62 0.90
N HIS A 277 -21.22 3.90 1.23
CA HIS A 277 -21.03 4.96 0.24
C HIS A 277 -19.70 4.82 -0.53
N ILE A 278 -18.62 4.44 0.13
CA ILE A 278 -17.31 4.17 -0.51
C ILE A 278 -17.43 2.94 -1.41
N LYS A 279 -18.06 1.85 -0.95
CA LYS A 279 -18.31 0.65 -1.79
C LYS A 279 -19.10 0.98 -3.04
N GLN A 280 -20.18 1.74 -2.89
CA GLN A 280 -21.02 2.22 -3.99
C GLN A 280 -20.20 3.08 -4.96
N THR A 281 -19.38 4.01 -4.46
CA THR A 281 -18.55 4.88 -5.30
C THR A 281 -17.48 4.09 -6.06
N CYS A 282 -16.91 3.04 -5.44
CA CYS A 282 -16.00 2.14 -6.15
C CYS A 282 -16.70 1.41 -7.31
N HIS A 283 -17.96 0.99 -7.12
CA HIS A 283 -18.76 0.40 -8.19
C HIS A 283 -19.09 1.42 -9.30
N ASP A 284 -19.50 2.64 -8.95
CA ASP A 284 -19.73 3.73 -9.91
C ASP A 284 -18.51 4.00 -10.78
N ARG A 285 -17.34 4.04 -10.15
CA ARG A 285 -16.05 4.22 -10.84
C ARG A 285 -15.77 3.08 -11.81
N PHE A 286 -16.02 1.86 -11.39
CA PHE A 286 -15.89 0.67 -12.24
C PHE A 286 -16.80 0.77 -13.47
N MET A 287 -18.07 1.13 -13.27
CA MET A 287 -19.03 1.30 -14.36
C MET A 287 -18.63 2.45 -15.29
N SER A 288 -18.12 3.55 -14.74
CA SER A 288 -17.61 4.70 -15.50
C SER A 288 -16.42 4.30 -16.37
N ALA A 289 -15.48 3.52 -15.84
CA ALA A 289 -14.37 2.97 -16.61
C ALA A 289 -14.90 2.14 -17.78
N ARG A 290 -15.91 1.30 -17.54
CA ARG A 290 -16.53 0.50 -18.60
C ARG A 290 -17.12 1.37 -19.72
N GLU A 291 -17.76 2.49 -19.43
CA GLU A 291 -18.25 3.40 -20.47
C GLU A 291 -17.12 4.05 -21.27
N HIS A 292 -16.02 4.43 -20.61
CA HIS A 292 -14.81 4.89 -21.31
C HIS A 292 -14.25 3.82 -22.26
N THR A 293 -14.48 2.53 -21.98
CA THR A 293 -14.13 1.41 -22.85
C THR A 293 -15.22 1.03 -23.86
N SER A 294 -16.48 1.44 -23.65
CA SER A 294 -17.66 1.12 -24.47
C SER A 294 -17.90 2.11 -25.62
N ALA A 295 -16.99 3.07 -25.81
CA ALA A 295 -16.87 3.89 -27.01
C ALA A 295 -16.74 3.01 -28.28
N PRO A 296 -17.00 3.52 -29.51
CA PRO A 296 -17.39 2.72 -30.69
C PRO A 296 -16.51 1.50 -31.01
N PRO A 297 -16.99 0.52 -31.80
CA PRO A 297 -16.48 -0.87 -31.92
C PRO A 297 -14.99 -1.10 -32.25
N GLY A 298 -14.17 -0.06 -32.37
CA GLY A 298 -12.74 -0.17 -32.58
C GLY A 298 -11.80 0.14 -31.41
N PHE A 299 -12.30 0.14 -30.18
CA PHE A 299 -11.46 0.24 -28.97
C PHE A 299 -10.98 -1.10 -28.40
N TRP A 300 -11.46 -2.22 -28.95
CA TRP A 300 -11.19 -3.59 -28.49
C TRP A 300 -9.99 -4.23 -29.21
N PHE A 301 -9.28 -3.42 -30.00
CA PHE A 301 -8.29 -3.89 -30.94
C PHE A 301 -6.94 -4.02 -30.27
N SER A 302 -6.36 -5.22 -30.38
CA SER A 302 -4.92 -5.42 -30.14
C SER A 302 -4.11 -4.37 -30.91
N SER A 303 -2.89 -4.06 -30.48
CA SER A 303 -1.98 -3.15 -31.20
C SER A 303 -1.88 -3.50 -32.70
N HIS A 304 -1.94 -4.79 -33.05
CA HIS A 304 -2.00 -5.28 -34.43
C HIS A 304 -3.24 -4.80 -35.20
N GLU A 305 -4.40 -4.77 -34.56
CA GLU A 305 -5.66 -4.39 -35.18
C GLU A 305 -5.87 -2.87 -35.20
N LEU A 306 -5.37 -2.14 -34.19
CA LEU A 306 -5.23 -0.68 -34.23
C LEU A 306 -4.30 -0.25 -35.38
N LYS A 307 -3.19 -0.98 -35.57
CA LYS A 307 -2.29 -0.77 -36.70
C LYS A 307 -2.96 -1.07 -38.03
N ARG A 308 -3.72 -2.16 -38.14
CA ARG A 308 -4.49 -2.50 -39.37
C ARG A 308 -5.47 -1.41 -39.75
N LEU A 309 -6.08 -0.74 -38.79
CA LEU A 309 -7.06 0.32 -39.01
C LEU A 309 -6.47 1.72 -39.11
N GLY A 310 -5.14 1.86 -38.93
CA GLY A 310 -4.45 3.14 -38.99
C GLY A 310 -4.70 4.04 -37.77
N TRP A 311 -5.28 3.51 -36.69
CA TRP A 311 -5.64 4.28 -35.48
C TRP A 311 -4.53 4.29 -34.42
N LEU A 312 -3.45 3.52 -34.62
CA LEU A 312 -2.34 3.43 -33.67
C LEU A 312 -1.73 4.81 -33.34
N ALA A 313 -1.67 5.72 -34.32
CA ALA A 313 -1.13 7.06 -34.11
C ALA A 313 -2.04 7.95 -33.24
N GLU A 314 -3.35 7.70 -33.24
CA GLU A 314 -4.35 8.49 -32.50
C GLU A 314 -4.62 7.93 -31.10
N VAL A 315 -4.54 6.61 -30.96
CA VAL A 315 -4.95 5.87 -29.75
C VAL A 315 -3.75 5.35 -28.95
N GLY A 316 -2.57 5.24 -29.57
CA GLY A 316 -1.40 4.59 -28.99
C GLY A 316 -1.46 3.07 -29.06
N GLU A 317 -0.41 2.41 -28.58
CA GLU A 317 -0.43 0.98 -28.26
C GLU A 317 -1.22 0.74 -26.96
N GLU A 318 -1.56 -0.53 -26.69
CA GLU A 318 -2.28 -0.98 -25.49
C GLU A 318 -1.67 -0.41 -24.19
N ASP A 319 -0.33 -0.46 -24.07
CA ASP A 319 0.42 0.03 -22.93
C ASP A 319 0.42 1.56 -22.76
N THR A 320 -0.02 2.28 -23.78
CA THR A 320 0.01 3.76 -23.86
C THR A 320 -1.37 4.36 -24.07
N PHE A 321 -2.42 3.55 -24.13
CA PHE A 321 -3.79 4.02 -24.39
C PHE A 321 -4.19 5.13 -23.43
N TRP A 322 -4.02 4.86 -22.12
CA TRP A 322 -4.41 5.80 -21.08
C TRP A 322 -3.58 7.07 -21.13
N GLU A 323 -2.28 6.98 -21.40
CA GLU A 323 -1.39 8.13 -21.60
C GLU A 323 -1.76 8.96 -22.84
N THR A 324 -2.12 8.30 -23.94
CA THR A 324 -2.43 8.97 -25.21
C THR A 324 -3.79 9.67 -25.11
N ARG A 325 -4.78 9.02 -24.50
CA ARG A 325 -6.13 9.58 -24.35
C ARG A 325 -6.24 10.61 -23.24
N TYR A 326 -5.48 10.41 -22.16
CA TYR A 326 -5.48 11.26 -20.97
C TYR A 326 -4.05 11.69 -20.64
N PRO A 327 -3.39 12.50 -21.51
CA PRO A 327 -2.01 12.90 -21.29
C PRO A 327 -1.83 13.76 -20.04
N ALA A 328 -2.86 14.54 -19.69
CA ALA A 328 -2.92 15.33 -18.46
C ALA A 328 -3.54 14.56 -17.27
N GLY A 329 -3.91 13.29 -17.46
CA GLY A 329 -4.67 12.51 -16.49
C GLY A 329 -6.18 12.65 -16.65
N ILE A 330 -6.92 12.07 -15.72
CA ILE A 330 -8.39 12.09 -15.70
C ILE A 330 -8.87 13.17 -14.73
N GLU A 331 -9.83 14.00 -15.14
CA GLU A 331 -10.43 15.05 -14.32
C GLU A 331 -11.24 14.47 -13.13
N PRO A 332 -11.50 15.24 -12.05
CA PRO A 332 -12.26 14.77 -10.91
C PRO A 332 -13.71 14.45 -11.26
N LYS A 333 -14.36 13.61 -10.45
CA LYS A 333 -15.76 13.18 -10.62
C LYS A 333 -16.69 14.36 -10.88
N SER A 334 -16.57 15.44 -10.11
CA SER A 334 -17.35 16.67 -10.27
C SER A 334 -17.21 17.37 -11.64
N ARG A 335 -16.16 17.07 -12.40
CA ARG A 335 -15.88 17.63 -13.73
C ARG A 335 -15.94 16.58 -14.86
N ASN A 336 -16.09 15.31 -14.53
CA ASN A 336 -16.13 14.22 -15.50
C ASN A 336 -17.58 13.85 -15.83
N HIS A 337 -18.10 14.34 -16.94
CA HIS A 337 -19.48 14.10 -17.39
C HIS A 337 -19.76 12.63 -17.75
N SER A 338 -18.71 11.84 -17.98
CA SER A 338 -18.80 10.40 -18.24
C SER A 338 -18.85 9.56 -16.96
N TRP A 339 -18.77 10.20 -15.78
CA TRP A 339 -18.91 9.51 -14.51
C TRP A 339 -20.35 9.04 -14.32
N ILE A 340 -20.55 7.72 -14.22
CA ILE A 340 -21.83 7.13 -13.89
C ILE A 340 -22.09 7.23 -12.40
N ASP A 341 -23.27 7.74 -12.06
CA ASP A 341 -23.86 7.63 -10.72
C ASP A 341 -24.95 6.54 -10.80
N THR A 342 -24.60 5.31 -10.40
CA THR A 342 -25.55 4.18 -10.50
C THR A 342 -26.69 4.32 -9.49
N ALA A 343 -26.46 5.02 -8.38
CA ALA A 343 -27.49 5.32 -7.39
C ALA A 343 -28.56 6.26 -7.99
N ALA A 344 -28.14 7.28 -8.74
CA ALA A 344 -29.07 8.16 -9.47
C ALA A 344 -29.87 7.43 -10.56
N GLN A 345 -29.30 6.37 -11.14
CA GLN A 345 -29.92 5.58 -12.21
C GLN A 345 -30.84 4.46 -11.70
N GLN A 346 -30.98 4.27 -10.38
CA GLN A 346 -31.73 3.17 -9.76
C GLN A 346 -31.33 1.78 -10.30
N GLN A 347 -30.10 1.63 -10.80
CA GLN A 347 -29.61 0.33 -11.23
C GLN A 347 -29.22 -0.46 -9.99
N PRO A 348 -29.73 -1.70 -9.82
CA PRO A 348 -29.25 -2.54 -8.75
C PRO A 348 -27.75 -2.77 -8.94
N ILE A 349 -26.96 -2.49 -7.90
CA ILE A 349 -25.54 -2.85 -7.89
C ILE A 349 -25.46 -4.36 -8.14
N ASP A 350 -24.85 -4.77 -9.25
CA ASP A 350 -24.57 -6.18 -9.47
C ASP A 350 -23.49 -6.59 -8.48
N THR A 351 -23.90 -7.33 -7.46
CA THR A 351 -23.02 -7.72 -6.35
C THR A 351 -21.86 -8.59 -6.81
N ARG A 352 -21.97 -9.22 -7.99
CA ARG A 352 -20.89 -10.00 -8.61
C ARG A 352 -19.70 -9.16 -9.06
N PHE A 353 -19.90 -7.85 -9.24
CA PHE A 353 -18.83 -6.89 -9.58
C PHE A 353 -18.32 -6.16 -8.34
N ARG A 354 -18.60 -6.69 -7.15
CA ARG A 354 -18.10 -6.13 -5.91
C ARG A 354 -16.65 -6.50 -5.69
N LEU A 355 -16.04 -5.68 -4.84
CA LEU A 355 -14.78 -5.91 -4.14
C LEU A 355 -14.89 -7.10 -3.16
N GLU A 356 -15.79 -8.04 -3.35
CA GLU A 356 -15.84 -9.24 -2.52
C GLU A 356 -14.77 -10.21 -3.04
N PRO A 357 -13.91 -10.77 -2.17
CA PRO A 357 -13.00 -11.82 -2.57
C PRO A 357 -13.84 -12.96 -3.17
N PRO A 358 -13.58 -13.42 -4.39
CA PRO A 358 -14.41 -14.44 -5.00
C PRO A 358 -14.33 -15.71 -4.17
N GLU A 359 -15.47 -16.16 -3.67
CA GLU A 359 -15.56 -17.33 -2.80
C GLU A 359 -15.30 -18.61 -3.59
N HIS A 360 -15.56 -18.59 -4.90
CA HIS A 360 -15.50 -19.75 -5.77
C HIS A 360 -14.87 -19.46 -7.14
N ASP A 361 -14.43 -20.55 -7.78
CA ASP A 361 -13.82 -20.55 -9.12
C ASP A 361 -14.74 -20.03 -10.24
N VAL A 362 -16.04 -19.84 -9.98
CA VAL A 362 -17.06 -19.42 -10.97
C VAL A 362 -17.34 -17.91 -10.95
N ASP A 363 -16.87 -17.19 -9.93
CA ASP A 363 -17.11 -15.75 -9.84
C ASP A 363 -16.19 -14.99 -10.79
N THR A 364 -16.81 -14.31 -11.75
CA THR A 364 -16.14 -13.45 -12.73
C THR A 364 -15.78 -12.14 -12.01
N PRO A 365 -14.49 -11.86 -11.69
CA PRO A 365 -14.10 -10.57 -11.14
C PRO A 365 -14.49 -9.43 -12.09
N ALA A 366 -14.71 -8.24 -11.52
CA ALA A 366 -15.05 -7.04 -12.26
C ALA A 366 -14.05 -6.78 -13.42
N CYS A 367 -12.78 -7.12 -13.26
CA CYS A 367 -11.77 -6.92 -14.30
C CYS A 367 -11.94 -7.82 -15.53
N GLN A 368 -12.68 -8.93 -15.42
CA GLN A 368 -12.98 -9.85 -16.53
C GLN A 368 -14.17 -9.38 -17.37
N ILE A 369 -14.87 -8.32 -16.95
CA ILE A 369 -15.87 -7.63 -17.78
C ILE A 369 -15.19 -6.69 -18.77
N PHE A 370 -14.03 -6.12 -18.40
CA PHE A 370 -13.18 -5.49 -19.39
C PHE A 370 -12.67 -6.58 -20.34
N PRO A 371 -12.37 -6.23 -21.59
CA PRO A 371 -11.56 -7.09 -22.43
C PRO A 371 -10.29 -7.48 -21.70
N PRO A 372 -9.75 -8.68 -21.97
CA PRO A 372 -8.44 -9.06 -21.47
C PRO A 372 -7.34 -8.04 -21.80
N TYR A 373 -7.59 -7.11 -22.72
CA TYR A 373 -6.64 -6.13 -23.27
C TYR A 373 -6.94 -4.66 -22.93
N ILE A 374 -8.01 -4.33 -22.18
CA ILE A 374 -8.25 -2.93 -21.77
C ILE A 374 -7.95 -2.78 -20.29
N GLY A 375 -6.85 -2.09 -19.99
CA GLY A 375 -6.42 -1.84 -18.61
C GLY A 375 -5.68 -3.02 -17.95
N GLY A 376 -5.27 -4.02 -18.72
CA GLY A 376 -4.40 -5.07 -18.23
C GLY A 376 -3.15 -4.46 -17.61
N CYS A 377 -2.88 -4.76 -16.34
CA CYS A 377 -1.65 -4.31 -15.72
C CYS A 377 -0.46 -4.92 -16.50
N PRO A 378 0.52 -4.14 -17.01
CA PRO A 378 1.62 -4.67 -17.82
C PRO A 378 2.54 -5.60 -17.02
N SER A 379 2.57 -5.42 -15.70
CA SER A 379 3.29 -6.27 -14.76
C SER A 379 2.58 -7.61 -14.51
N CYS A 380 1.35 -7.74 -14.99
CA CYS A 380 0.43 -8.81 -14.73
C CYS A 380 0.24 -9.62 -15.99
N ASN A 381 0.91 -10.76 -16.12
CA ASN A 381 0.47 -11.81 -17.05
C ASN A 381 -0.87 -12.46 -16.58
N LEU A 382 -1.78 -11.68 -15.97
CA LEU A 382 -2.92 -12.11 -15.13
C LEU A 382 -4.23 -12.32 -15.90
N GLY A 383 -4.19 -12.42 -17.23
CA GLY A 383 -5.32 -12.98 -17.98
C GLY A 383 -5.60 -14.45 -17.64
N ASP A 384 -4.64 -15.18 -17.07
CA ASP A 384 -4.80 -16.61 -16.75
C ASP A 384 -5.40 -16.82 -15.34
N ARG A 385 -6.60 -17.42 -15.32
CA ARG A 385 -7.31 -17.93 -14.14
C ARG A 385 -6.40 -18.76 -13.21
N LYS A 386 -5.43 -19.50 -13.77
CA LYS A 386 -4.44 -20.27 -12.99
C LYS A 386 -3.56 -19.37 -12.12
N ASN A 387 -3.20 -18.18 -12.58
CA ASN A 387 -2.32 -17.28 -11.84
C ASN A 387 -3.03 -16.64 -10.64
N LYS A 388 -4.34 -16.33 -10.75
CA LYS A 388 -5.13 -15.87 -9.60
C LYS A 388 -5.17 -16.92 -8.48
N LEU A 389 -5.49 -18.17 -8.84
CA LEU A 389 -5.50 -19.29 -7.91
C LEU A 389 -4.10 -19.53 -7.33
N LEU A 390 -3.06 -19.45 -8.14
CA LEU A 390 -1.67 -19.59 -7.70
C LEU A 390 -1.29 -18.51 -6.68
N ILE A 391 -1.63 -17.24 -6.91
CA ILE A 391 -1.37 -16.13 -5.98
C ILE A 391 -2.11 -16.37 -4.66
N MET A 392 -3.39 -16.74 -4.71
CA MET A 392 -4.18 -17.06 -3.52
C MET A 392 -3.53 -18.21 -2.73
N LEU A 393 -3.17 -19.30 -3.41
CA LEU A 393 -2.55 -20.47 -2.78
C LEU A 393 -1.16 -20.17 -2.21
N GLN A 394 -0.30 -19.46 -2.96
CA GLN A 394 1.05 -19.09 -2.52
C GLN A 394 1.01 -18.17 -1.31
N ASN A 395 0.17 -17.13 -1.33
CA ASN A 395 0.05 -16.20 -0.21
C ASN A 395 -0.52 -16.88 1.03
N ASN A 396 -1.54 -17.73 0.88
CA ASN A 396 -2.10 -18.50 2.00
C ASN A 396 -1.09 -19.49 2.58
N HIS A 397 -0.32 -20.18 1.72
CA HIS A 397 0.70 -21.13 2.16
C HIS A 397 1.85 -20.45 2.91
N LEU A 398 2.43 -19.39 2.34
CA LEU A 398 3.48 -18.58 2.99
C LEU A 398 2.99 -18.01 4.33
N ARG A 399 1.75 -17.52 4.38
CA ARG A 399 1.14 -17.05 5.63
C ARG A 399 1.09 -18.15 6.68
N ASN A 400 0.59 -19.34 6.32
CA ASN A 400 0.48 -20.45 7.27
C ASN A 400 1.85 -20.91 7.77
N ILE A 401 2.86 -20.97 6.90
CA ILE A 401 4.25 -21.27 7.30
C ILE A 401 4.76 -20.22 8.30
N LEU A 402 4.63 -18.93 7.98
CA LEU A 402 5.08 -17.85 8.85
C LEU A 402 4.33 -17.84 10.18
N PHE A 403 3.04 -18.14 10.16
CA PHE A 403 2.23 -18.26 11.37
C PHE A 403 2.71 -19.41 12.25
N HIS A 404 2.87 -20.62 11.71
CA HIS A 404 3.37 -21.77 12.48
C HIS A 404 4.80 -21.59 12.98
N PHE A 405 5.67 -20.95 12.20
CA PHE A 405 7.04 -20.68 12.61
C PHE A 405 7.10 -19.71 13.80
N ASN A 406 6.22 -18.71 13.81
CA ASN A 406 6.24 -17.61 14.78
C ASN A 406 5.22 -17.74 15.93
N ALA A 407 4.26 -18.67 15.85
CA ALA A 407 3.31 -18.99 16.92
C ALA A 407 3.94 -19.85 18.03
N ARG A 408 5.24 -20.16 17.94
CA ARG A 408 5.96 -20.87 19.02
C ARG A 408 5.93 -19.99 20.27
N PRO A 409 5.53 -20.54 21.44
CA PRO A 409 5.46 -19.77 22.66
C PRO A 409 6.80 -19.09 22.95
N GLU A 410 6.75 -17.88 23.50
CA GLU A 410 7.91 -17.22 24.10
C GLU A 410 8.34 -18.03 25.33
N GLU A 411 8.96 -19.19 25.12
CA GLU A 411 9.65 -19.87 26.20
C GLU A 411 10.66 -18.88 26.77
N ALA A 412 10.51 -18.58 28.06
CA ALA A 412 11.48 -17.82 28.82
C ALA A 412 12.86 -18.44 28.55
N ARG A 413 13.74 -17.68 27.89
CA ARG A 413 15.10 -18.11 27.59
C ARG A 413 15.88 -18.13 28.90
N LEU A 414 15.70 -19.18 29.69
CA LEU A 414 16.57 -19.48 30.82
C LEU A 414 17.96 -19.75 30.23
N LEU A 415 18.87 -18.82 30.46
CA LEU A 415 20.29 -19.10 30.34
C LEU A 415 20.57 -20.19 31.37
N GLY A 416 20.87 -21.40 30.91
CA GLY A 416 21.38 -22.44 31.78
C GLY A 416 22.62 -21.92 32.52
N PRO A 417 22.88 -22.41 33.75
CA PRO A 417 24.00 -21.93 34.56
C PRO A 417 25.30 -22.05 33.76
N ILE A 418 26.07 -20.96 33.75
CA ILE A 418 27.46 -20.99 33.31
C ILE A 418 28.17 -21.86 34.34
N VAL A 419 28.53 -23.08 33.94
CA VAL A 419 29.46 -23.90 34.70
C VAL A 419 30.83 -23.29 34.44
N GLU A 420 31.44 -22.76 35.51
CA GLU A 420 32.82 -22.25 35.51
C GLU A 420 33.84 -23.34 35.17
#